data_AF-X1F6Z1-F1
#
_entry.id   AF-X1F6Z1-F1
#
_cell.length_a   1.000
_cell.length_b   1.000
_cell.length_c   1.000
_cell.angle_alpha   90.00
_cell.angle_beta   90.00
_cell.angle_gamma   90.00
#
_symmetry.space_group_name_H-M   'P 1'
#
loop_
_entity.id
_entity.type
_entity.pdbx_description
1 polymer ?
#
loop_
_entity_poly.entity_id
_entity_poly.type
_entity_poly.pdbx_seq_one_letter_code
_entity_poly.pdbx_strand_id
1 'polypeptide(L)'
;METVSFHSYRGGVGKTLLSINSAVKLANLGKKVCLVDFDLRAPSLQSYMSSSSIFSQSEEKFRSFTEFLIEKADPKDIISLTNNKNFDCVFSNVEILQKSSKIRTQLAQHGEGRILAKLFEFIRYCNMAEYDFLIIDCMPGITFRSLDALVVSDKIMVVTRPVKSETKGL
;
A
#
# COMPACT_ATOMS: atom_id res chain seq x y z
N MET A 1 -1.56 16.28 4.78
CA MET A 1 -1.45 15.12 3.88
C MET A 1 -2.83 14.75 3.37
N GLU A 2 -2.98 14.38 2.10
CA GLU A 2 -4.19 13.77 1.52
C GLU A 2 -3.96 12.27 1.29
N THR A 3 -4.90 11.42 1.72
CA THR A 3 -4.84 9.97 1.56
C THR A 3 -5.71 9.50 0.40
N VAL A 4 -5.11 8.83 -0.58
CA VAL A 4 -5.80 8.39 -1.81
C VAL A 4 -5.66 6.88 -1.99
N SER A 5 -6.77 6.15 -1.94
CA SER A 5 -6.79 4.73 -2.25
C SER A 5 -7.05 4.46 -3.72
N PHE A 6 -6.24 3.61 -4.31
CA PHE A 6 -6.50 3.00 -5.61
C PHE A 6 -7.20 1.68 -5.38
N HIS A 7 -8.42 1.53 -5.90
CA HIS A 7 -9.26 0.35 -5.73
C HIS A 7 -9.73 -0.21 -7.08
N SER A 8 -10.08 -1.49 -7.11
CA SER A 8 -10.65 -2.14 -8.29
C SER A 8 -11.49 -3.35 -7.87
N TYR A 9 -12.61 -3.59 -8.54
CA TYR A 9 -13.41 -4.79 -8.29
C TYR A 9 -12.74 -6.08 -8.75
N ARG A 10 -11.83 -6.01 -9.72
CA ARG A 10 -11.12 -7.16 -10.30
C ARG A 10 -9.62 -6.94 -10.34
N GLY A 11 -8.87 -8.05 -10.27
CA GLY A 11 -7.44 -8.04 -10.51
C GLY A 11 -7.11 -7.80 -11.99
N GLY A 12 -5.89 -7.34 -12.27
CA GLY A 12 -5.40 -7.18 -13.65
C GLY A 12 -5.98 -6.00 -14.44
N VAL A 13 -6.60 -5.03 -13.77
CA VAL A 13 -7.16 -3.81 -14.42
C VAL A 13 -6.13 -2.67 -14.57
N GLY A 14 -4.88 -2.89 -14.17
CA GLY A 14 -3.81 -1.87 -14.23
C GLY A 14 -3.72 -0.94 -13.02
N LYS A 15 -4.45 -1.23 -11.94
CA LYS A 15 -4.51 -0.43 -10.70
C LYS A 15 -3.13 -0.10 -10.12
N THR A 16 -2.28 -1.10 -9.91
CA THR A 16 -0.92 -0.93 -9.34
C THR A 16 -0.02 -0.09 -10.24
N LEU A 17 -0.12 -0.23 -11.56
CA LEU A 17 0.62 0.63 -12.49
C LEU A 17 0.14 2.09 -12.41
N LEU A 18 -1.17 2.30 -12.30
CA LEU A 18 -1.74 3.63 -12.15
C LEU A 18 -1.35 4.27 -10.81
N SER A 19 -1.32 3.51 -9.71
CA SER A 19 -0.89 4.04 -8.40
C SER A 19 0.58 4.45 -8.42
N ILE A 20 1.47 3.60 -8.98
CA ILE A 20 2.89 3.92 -9.15
C ILE A 20 3.08 5.17 -10.03
N ASN A 21 2.46 5.22 -11.21
CA ASN A 21 2.63 6.36 -12.12
C ASN A 21 2.07 7.66 -11.53
N SER A 22 0.96 7.59 -10.80
CA SER A 22 0.40 8.75 -10.11
C SER A 22 1.35 9.26 -9.03
N ALA A 23 1.91 8.36 -8.22
CA ALA A 23 2.88 8.70 -7.19
C ALA A 23 4.13 9.36 -7.77
N VAL A 24 4.73 8.75 -8.79
CA VAL A 24 5.91 9.27 -9.48
C VAL A 24 5.61 10.64 -10.12
N LYS A 25 4.44 10.80 -10.76
CA LYS A 25 4.07 12.08 -11.38
C LYS A 25 3.90 13.18 -10.34
N LEU A 26 3.26 12.91 -9.21
CA LEU A 26 3.12 13.87 -8.11
C LEU A 26 4.48 14.23 -7.52
N ALA A 27 5.36 13.26 -7.31
CA ALA A 27 6.72 13.49 -6.84
C ALA A 27 7.55 14.37 -7.79
N ASN A 28 7.41 14.14 -9.10
CA ASN A 28 8.03 14.97 -10.13
C ASN A 28 7.46 16.39 -10.20
N LEU A 29 6.24 16.61 -9.70
CA LEU A 29 5.65 17.94 -9.51
C LEU A 29 6.04 18.58 -8.16
N GLY A 30 6.99 17.98 -7.44
CA GLY A 30 7.51 18.52 -6.19
C GLY A 30 6.75 18.14 -4.93
N LYS A 31 5.77 17.22 -5.02
CA LYS A 31 4.99 16.75 -3.86
C LYS A 31 5.69 15.62 -3.15
N LYS A 32 5.72 15.61 -1.82
CA LYS A 32 6.27 14.49 -1.05
C LYS A 32 5.22 13.37 -0.96
N VAL A 33 5.50 12.21 -1.55
CA VAL A 33 4.56 11.10 -1.69
C VAL A 33 5.08 9.83 -1.05
N CYS A 34 4.23 9.17 -0.27
CA CYS A 34 4.44 7.79 0.18
C CYS A 34 3.45 6.87 -0.53
N LEU A 35 3.93 5.79 -1.15
CA LEU A 35 3.10 4.76 -1.79
C LEU A 35 3.20 3.45 -1.01
N VAL A 36 2.08 2.93 -0.51
CA VAL A 36 2.04 1.66 0.23
C VAL A 36 1.35 0.57 -0.58
N ASP A 37 1.99 -0.59 -0.67
CA ASP A 37 1.39 -1.83 -1.17
C ASP A 37 0.51 -2.44 -0.08
N PHE A 38 -0.80 -2.27 -0.21
CA PHE A 38 -1.79 -2.81 0.69
C PHE A 38 -2.56 -3.99 0.07
N ASP A 39 -1.96 -4.67 -0.91
CA ASP A 39 -2.36 -6.03 -1.28
C ASP A 39 -1.60 -7.05 -0.45
N LEU A 40 -2.11 -7.32 0.76
CA LEU A 40 -1.51 -8.28 1.69
C LEU A 40 -1.57 -9.74 1.18
N ARG A 41 -2.33 -10.02 0.09
CA ARG A 41 -2.50 -11.38 -0.44
C ARG A 41 -1.56 -11.67 -1.60
N ALA A 42 -1.38 -10.71 -2.49
CA ALA A 42 -0.55 -10.82 -3.67
C ALA A 42 0.14 -9.48 -3.97
N PRO A 43 1.06 -9.04 -3.08
CA PRO A 43 1.76 -7.78 -3.26
C PRO A 43 2.59 -7.83 -4.55
N SER A 44 2.58 -6.74 -5.30
CA SER A 44 3.22 -6.67 -6.62
C SER A 44 4.01 -5.40 -6.86
N LEU A 45 3.90 -4.42 -5.96
CA LEU A 45 4.57 -3.13 -6.07
C LEU A 45 6.09 -3.31 -6.19
N GLN A 46 6.67 -4.18 -5.35
CA GLN A 46 8.10 -4.48 -5.36
C GLN A 46 8.54 -5.04 -6.71
N SER A 47 7.80 -5.98 -7.29
CA SER A 47 8.17 -6.59 -8.59
C SER A 47 8.18 -5.56 -9.72
N TYR A 48 7.20 -4.65 -9.76
CA TYR A 48 7.20 -3.58 -10.76
C TYR A 48 8.35 -2.60 -10.54
N MET A 49 8.59 -2.21 -9.30
CA MET A 49 9.57 -1.17 -9.01
C MET A 49 11.02 -1.67 -9.05
N SER A 50 11.30 -2.92 -8.66
CA SER A 50 12.66 -3.51 -8.74
C SER A 50 13.14 -3.67 -10.19
N SER A 51 12.22 -3.79 -11.14
CA SER A 51 12.55 -3.83 -12.58
C SER A 51 12.88 -2.46 -13.17
N SER A 52 12.59 -1.40 -12.44
CA SER A 52 12.78 -0.01 -12.84
C SER A 52 13.95 0.62 -12.05
N SER A 53 14.69 1.53 -12.64
CA SER A 53 15.80 2.28 -12.01
C SER A 53 15.35 3.26 -10.91
N ILE A 54 14.22 2.98 -10.26
CA ILE A 54 13.59 3.82 -9.24
C ILE A 54 14.33 3.72 -7.90
N PHE A 55 14.96 2.59 -7.58
CA PHE A 55 15.67 2.43 -6.30
C PHE A 55 17.15 2.80 -6.38
N SER A 56 17.64 3.42 -5.31
CA SER A 56 19.07 3.53 -5.04
C SER A 56 19.61 2.13 -4.75
N GLN A 57 20.76 1.78 -5.30
CA GLN A 57 21.41 0.45 -5.21
C GLN A 57 21.82 0.02 -3.78
N SER A 58 21.22 0.55 -2.73
CA SER A 58 21.37 0.03 -1.38
C SER A 58 20.38 -1.10 -1.17
N GLU A 59 20.86 -2.34 -1.25
CA GLU A 59 20.20 -3.58 -0.80
C GLU A 59 19.94 -3.59 0.72
N GLU A 60 19.55 -2.45 1.32
CA GLU A 60 19.09 -2.45 2.69
C GLU A 60 17.77 -3.20 2.75
N LYS A 61 17.76 -4.23 3.59
CA LYS A 61 16.62 -5.12 3.75
C LYS A 61 15.56 -4.39 4.57
N PHE A 62 14.77 -3.54 3.91
CA PHE A 62 13.68 -2.82 4.55
C PHE A 62 12.64 -3.79 5.12
N ARG A 63 12.05 -3.42 6.25
CA ARG A 63 10.94 -4.18 6.84
C ARG A 63 9.69 -3.97 5.98
N SER A 64 8.79 -4.93 6.01
CA SER A 64 7.55 -4.89 5.25
C SER A 64 6.39 -4.29 6.05
N PHE A 65 5.38 -3.73 5.37
CA PHE A 65 4.13 -3.32 5.99
C PHE A 65 3.49 -4.47 6.77
N THR A 66 3.59 -5.69 6.26
CA THR A 66 3.16 -6.91 6.94
C THR A 66 3.85 -7.15 8.28
N GLU A 67 5.12 -6.75 8.45
CA GLU A 67 5.82 -6.82 9.75
C GLU A 67 5.33 -5.75 10.72
N PHE A 68 5.05 -4.54 10.22
CA PHE A 68 4.44 -3.48 11.03
C PHE A 68 3.06 -3.87 11.55
N LEU A 69 2.22 -4.49 10.71
CA LEU A 69 0.88 -4.97 11.11
C LEU A 69 0.92 -5.96 12.27
N ILE A 70 2.01 -6.73 12.40
CA ILE A 70 2.21 -7.73 13.45
C ILE A 70 3.16 -7.26 14.55
N GLU A 71 3.41 -5.94 14.65
CA GLU A 71 4.24 -5.30 15.70
C GLU A 71 5.68 -5.84 15.74
N LYS A 72 6.24 -6.15 14.57
CA LYS A 72 7.66 -6.54 14.40
C LYS A 72 8.53 -5.46 13.77
N ALA A 73 7.95 -4.31 13.44
CA ALA A 73 8.62 -3.15 12.88
C ALA A 73 7.86 -1.87 13.26
N ASP A 74 8.57 -0.75 13.36
CA ASP A 74 7.96 0.57 13.51
C ASP A 74 7.68 1.20 12.13
N PRO A 75 6.79 2.22 12.03
CA PRO A 75 6.48 2.90 10.76
C PRO A 75 7.70 3.44 10.01
N LYS A 76 8.74 3.86 10.71
CA LYS A 76 9.98 4.38 10.11
C LYS A 76 10.83 3.29 9.45
N ASP A 77 10.74 2.04 9.92
CA ASP A 77 11.59 0.94 9.48
C ASP A 77 11.08 0.28 8.19
N ILE A 78 9.82 0.57 7.83
CA ILE A 78 9.15 0.02 6.66
C ILE A 78 9.19 0.96 5.44
N ILE A 79 9.72 2.17 5.60
CA ILE A 79 9.89 3.13 4.49
C ILE A 79 11.11 2.73 3.66
N SER A 80 10.86 2.44 2.39
CA SER A 80 11.88 2.21 1.37
C SER A 80 12.09 3.48 0.55
N LEU A 81 13.28 4.06 0.67
CA LEU A 81 13.66 5.27 -0.06
C LEU A 81 13.86 4.98 -1.55
N THR A 82 13.52 5.95 -2.39
CA THR A 82 13.78 5.87 -3.85
C THR A 82 14.86 6.87 -4.29
N ASN A 83 15.31 6.76 -5.54
CA ASN A 83 16.20 7.73 -6.17
C ASN A 83 15.56 9.14 -6.29
N ASN A 84 14.24 9.25 -6.14
CA ASN A 84 13.56 10.53 -6.09
C ASN A 84 13.29 10.90 -4.63
N LYS A 85 13.94 11.96 -4.14
CA LYS A 85 13.81 12.48 -2.77
C LYS A 85 12.39 12.83 -2.32
N ASN A 86 11.46 12.98 -3.27
CA ASN A 86 10.05 13.29 -3.00
C ASN A 86 9.15 12.05 -3.06
N PHE A 87 9.72 10.86 -3.26
CA PHE A 87 8.96 9.63 -3.44
C PHE A 87 9.55 8.52 -2.59
N ASP A 88 8.72 8.01 -1.68
CA ASP A 88 9.04 6.85 -0.87
C ASP A 88 7.99 5.76 -1.08
N CYS A 89 8.36 4.53 -0.77
CA CYS A 89 7.50 3.36 -0.93
C CYS A 89 7.50 2.47 0.30
N VAL A 90 6.42 1.71 0.45
CA VAL A 90 6.29 0.69 1.49
C VAL A 90 5.78 -0.58 0.85
N PHE A 91 6.53 -1.67 1.03
CA PHE A 91 6.20 -2.96 0.44
C PHE A 91 5.53 -3.89 1.45
N SER A 92 4.70 -4.80 0.95
CA SER A 92 4.15 -5.91 1.71
C SER A 92 4.86 -7.22 1.37
N ASN A 93 4.98 -8.13 2.34
CA ASN A 93 5.58 -9.45 2.14
C ASN A 93 4.60 -10.55 2.55
N VAL A 94 4.07 -11.26 1.55
CA VAL A 94 3.08 -12.32 1.74
C VAL A 94 3.64 -13.54 2.50
N GLU A 95 4.94 -13.83 2.38
CA GLU A 95 5.54 -15.02 3.00
C GLU A 95 5.44 -14.97 4.52
N ILE A 96 5.44 -13.77 5.12
CA ILE A 96 5.36 -13.58 6.58
C ILE A 96 3.99 -14.01 7.10
N LEU A 97 2.93 -13.71 6.34
CA LEU A 97 1.57 -14.15 6.63
C LEU A 97 1.39 -15.66 6.38
N GLN A 98 2.06 -16.20 5.37
CA GLN A 98 1.95 -17.62 5.02
C GLN A 98 2.78 -18.55 5.91
N LYS A 99 3.99 -18.16 6.34
CA LYS A 99 4.90 -19.05 7.09
C LYS A 99 4.50 -19.26 8.55
N SER A 100 3.59 -18.46 9.11
CA SER A 100 3.20 -18.56 10.52
C SER A 100 1.70 -18.71 10.67
N SER A 101 1.26 -19.94 10.97
CA SER A 101 -0.12 -20.21 11.41
C SER A 101 -0.49 -19.32 12.59
N LYS A 102 0.43 -19.11 13.55
CA LYS A 102 0.26 -18.19 14.68
C LYS A 102 0.00 -16.74 14.26
N ILE A 103 0.63 -16.23 13.21
CA ILE A 103 0.40 -14.85 12.72
C ILE A 103 -0.97 -14.74 12.05
N ARG A 104 -1.37 -15.74 11.26
CA ARG A 104 -2.73 -15.80 10.71
C ARG A 104 -3.76 -15.84 11.82
N THR A 105 -3.52 -16.66 12.84
CA THR A 105 -4.38 -16.74 14.02
C THR A 105 -4.35 -15.44 14.83
N GLN A 106 -3.21 -14.76 14.99
CA GLN A 106 -3.12 -13.46 15.67
C GLN A 106 -3.88 -12.35 14.93
N LEU A 107 -3.71 -12.24 13.61
CA LEU A 107 -4.46 -11.28 12.80
C LEU A 107 -5.96 -11.58 12.77
N ALA A 108 -6.34 -12.86 12.91
CA ALA A 108 -7.74 -13.26 13.07
C ALA A 108 -8.26 -13.05 14.50
N GLN A 109 -7.44 -13.28 15.53
CA GLN A 109 -7.78 -13.20 16.96
C GLN A 109 -7.87 -11.76 17.48
N HIS A 110 -7.07 -10.84 16.93
CA HIS A 110 -7.08 -9.44 17.34
C HIS A 110 -8.20 -8.61 16.70
N GLY A 111 -9.12 -9.24 15.96
CA GLY A 111 -10.30 -8.61 15.38
C GLY A 111 -10.02 -7.83 14.10
N GLU A 112 -11.08 -7.63 13.31
CA GLU A 112 -11.04 -6.95 12.01
C GLU A 112 -10.44 -5.53 12.12
N GLY A 113 -10.70 -4.83 13.23
CA GLY A 113 -10.26 -3.45 13.48
C GLY A 113 -8.77 -3.24 13.75
N ARG A 114 -7.96 -4.28 13.97
CA ARG A 114 -6.51 -4.09 14.23
C ARG A 114 -5.78 -3.51 13.02
N ILE A 115 -6.11 -3.97 11.82
CA ILE A 115 -5.45 -3.46 10.59
C ILE A 115 -5.87 -2.02 10.33
N LEU A 116 -7.14 -1.70 10.54
CA LEU A 116 -7.63 -0.32 10.51
C LEU A 116 -6.87 0.57 11.51
N ALA A 117 -6.67 0.10 12.75
CA ALA A 117 -5.91 0.83 13.76
C ALA A 117 -4.43 1.05 13.34
N LYS A 118 -3.80 0.03 12.74
CA LYS A 118 -2.44 0.13 12.20
C LYS A 118 -2.35 1.08 11.00
N LEU A 119 -3.35 1.10 10.12
CA LEU A 119 -3.43 2.10 9.04
C LEU A 119 -3.52 3.52 9.61
N PHE A 120 -4.35 3.76 10.62
CA PHE A 120 -4.40 5.07 11.29
C PHE A 120 -3.07 5.43 11.97
N GLU A 121 -2.38 4.47 12.57
CA GLU A 121 -1.04 4.66 13.13
C GLU A 121 -0.03 5.07 12.04
N PHE A 122 -0.05 4.39 10.90
CA PHE A 122 0.80 4.72 9.76
C PHE A 122 0.47 6.09 9.16
N ILE A 123 -0.81 6.45 9.02
CA ILE A 123 -1.25 7.78 8.57
C ILE A 123 -0.77 8.89 9.50
N ARG A 124 -0.82 8.68 10.82
CA ARG A 124 -0.27 9.65 11.79
C ARG A 124 1.22 9.83 11.59
N TYR A 125 1.96 8.74 11.41
CA TYR A 125 3.38 8.80 11.10
C TYR A 125 3.64 9.57 9.80
N CYS A 126 2.93 9.27 8.72
CA CYS A 126 3.11 9.97 7.45
C CYS A 126 2.78 11.48 7.54
N ASN A 127 1.80 11.87 8.35
CA ASN A 127 1.56 13.29 8.64
C ASN A 127 2.74 13.95 9.37
N MET A 128 3.29 13.29 10.39
CA MET A 128 4.46 13.80 11.13
C MET A 128 5.71 13.86 10.26
N ALA A 129 5.84 12.96 9.28
CA ALA A 129 6.90 12.96 8.29
C ALA A 129 6.66 13.96 7.13
N GLU A 130 5.61 14.79 7.22
CA GLU A 130 5.30 15.87 6.28
C GLU A 130 5.07 15.40 4.84
N TYR A 131 4.46 14.22 4.64
CA TYR A 131 4.01 13.83 3.30
C TYR A 131 2.84 14.71 2.84
N ASP A 132 2.86 15.12 1.58
CA ASP A 132 1.73 15.75 0.91
C ASP A 132 0.65 14.70 0.60
N PHE A 133 1.07 13.52 0.14
CA PHE A 133 0.17 12.43 -0.26
C PHE A 133 0.59 11.08 0.32
N LEU A 134 -0.40 10.32 0.80
CA LEU A 134 -0.30 8.89 1.01
C LEU A 134 -1.16 8.18 -0.05
N ILE A 135 -0.54 7.37 -0.89
CA ILE A 135 -1.24 6.55 -1.89
C ILE A 135 -1.29 5.11 -1.39
N ILE A 136 -2.48 4.52 -1.35
CA ILE A 136 -2.71 3.14 -0.93
C ILE A 136 -3.09 2.29 -2.14
N ASP A 137 -2.21 1.37 -2.55
CA ASP A 137 -2.53 0.38 -3.59
C ASP A 137 -3.28 -0.81 -2.96
N CYS A 138 -4.60 -0.85 -3.12
CA CYS A 138 -5.43 -1.86 -2.44
C CYS A 138 -5.44 -3.20 -3.17
N MET A 139 -5.77 -4.28 -2.45
CA MET A 139 -6.18 -5.53 -3.11
C MET A 139 -7.47 -5.37 -3.93
N PRO A 140 -7.70 -6.22 -4.96
CA PRO A 140 -8.94 -6.19 -5.72
C PRO A 140 -10.12 -6.79 -4.94
N GLY A 141 -11.33 -6.33 -5.29
CA GLY A 141 -12.60 -6.78 -4.75
C GLY A 141 -12.94 -6.16 -3.40
N ILE A 142 -14.20 -6.27 -2.98
CA ILE A 142 -14.65 -5.75 -1.68
C ILE A 142 -14.42 -6.83 -0.60
N THR A 143 -13.44 -6.58 0.25
CA THR A 143 -13.08 -7.38 1.41
C THR A 143 -12.93 -6.45 2.62
N PHE A 144 -12.89 -6.99 3.84
CA PHE A 144 -12.58 -6.17 5.03
C PHE A 144 -11.29 -5.38 4.88
N ARG A 145 -10.26 -5.94 4.23
CA ARG A 145 -8.99 -5.25 4.01
C ARG A 145 -9.12 -4.11 3.03
N SER A 146 -9.76 -4.30 1.87
CA SER A 146 -10.00 -3.17 0.99
C SER A 146 -10.86 -2.10 1.69
N LEU A 147 -11.87 -2.49 2.47
CA LEU A 147 -12.69 -1.55 3.23
C LEU A 147 -11.88 -0.75 4.25
N ASP A 148 -10.93 -1.38 4.97
CA ASP A 148 -10.03 -0.69 5.90
C ASP A 148 -9.30 0.47 5.20
N ALA A 149 -8.77 0.26 3.98
CA ALA A 149 -8.12 1.31 3.20
C ALA A 149 -9.10 2.39 2.71
N LEU A 150 -10.30 1.99 2.26
CA LEU A 150 -11.32 2.93 1.80
C LEU A 150 -11.80 3.84 2.94
N VAL A 151 -11.96 3.30 4.15
CA VAL A 151 -12.42 4.04 5.35
C VAL A 151 -11.42 5.13 5.76
N VAL A 152 -10.12 4.89 5.60
CA VAL A 152 -9.07 5.86 5.99
C VAL A 152 -8.72 6.86 4.88
N SER A 153 -9.32 6.75 3.70
CA SER A 153 -8.96 7.57 2.53
C SER A 153 -9.84 8.80 2.38
N ASP A 154 -9.23 9.94 2.05
CA ASP A 154 -9.93 11.16 1.68
C ASP A 154 -10.55 11.04 0.28
N LYS A 155 -9.87 10.32 -0.63
CA LYS A 155 -10.34 10.05 -1.99
C LYS A 155 -10.10 8.61 -2.39
N ILE A 156 -10.98 8.10 -3.25
CA ILE A 156 -10.90 6.74 -3.79
C ILE A 156 -10.90 6.83 -5.31
N MET A 157 -9.83 6.32 -5.92
CA MET A 157 -9.75 6.12 -7.37
C MET A 157 -10.13 4.68 -7.71
N VAL A 158 -11.28 4.51 -8.37
CA VAL A 158 -11.74 3.20 -8.84
C VAL A 158 -11.22 2.94 -10.25
N VAL A 159 -10.42 1.90 -10.41
CA VAL A 159 -9.88 1.44 -11.68
C VAL A 159 -10.70 0.26 -12.18
N THR A 160 -11.17 0.35 -13.43
CA THR A 160 -12.03 -0.65 -14.06
C THR A 160 -11.74 -0.72 -15.55
N ARG A 161 -11.94 -1.88 -16.16
CA ARG A 161 -11.97 -2.00 -17.63
C ARG A 161 -13.38 -1.67 -18.13
N PRO A 162 -13.53 -1.09 -19.32
CA PRO A 162 -14.84 -0.75 -19.90
C PRO A 162 -15.57 -2.00 -20.43
N VAL A 163 -15.71 -3.04 -19.60
CA VAL A 163 -16.47 -4.25 -19.89
C VAL A 163 -17.70 -4.32 -18.99
N LYS A 164 -18.84 -4.75 -19.55
CA LYS A 164 -20.15 -4.68 -18.88
C LYS A 164 -20.20 -5.31 -17.50
N SER A 165 -19.45 -6.39 -17.25
CA SER A 165 -19.37 -7.04 -15.94
C SER A 165 -18.71 -6.13 -14.91
N GLU A 166 -17.60 -5.49 -15.26
CA GLU A 166 -16.82 -4.66 -14.34
C GLU A 166 -17.44 -3.29 -14.09
N THR A 167 -18.07 -2.68 -15.11
CA THR A 167 -18.78 -1.40 -14.93
C THR A 167 -19.98 -1.50 -13.99
N LYS A 168 -20.50 -2.72 -13.77
CA LYS A 168 -21.58 -3.00 -12.83
C LYS A 168 -21.09 -3.32 -11.41
N GLY A 169 -19.77 -3.34 -11.18
CA GLY A 169 -19.19 -3.77 -9.90
C GLY A 169 -19.37 -5.25 -9.60
N LEU A 170 -19.58 -6.08 -10.64
CA LEU A 170 -19.81 -7.53 -10.56
C LEU A 170 -18.56 -8.34 -10.93
#